data_AF-A0A820QEA6-F1
#
_entry.id   AF-A0A820QEA6-F1
#
_cell.length_a   1.000
_cell.length_b   1.000
_cell.length_c   1.000
_cell.angle_alpha   90.00
_cell.angle_beta   90.00
_cell.angle_gamma   90.00
#
_symmetry.space_group_name_H-M   'P 1'
#
loop_
_entity.id
_entity.type
_entity.pdbx_description
1 polymer ?
#
loop_
_entity_poly.entity_id
_entity_poly.type
_entity_poly.pdbx_seq_one_letter_code
_entity_poly.pdbx_strand_id
1 'polypeptide(L)'
;ALYKLPSLKSTVWRGVHGNLSDEYDDDHIWWGFSSCTESLEIMEQFVGKSGVRTLFSIECINGKDIRPHSFYKKEHEILLLPGTYFRVISKWSPAIDLYIIHLRETPAPRPYLEPPFGSTLPNTPVSTPSPPTTNTSTIEDLQKSSTISMKP
;
A
#
# COMPACT_ATOMS: atom_id res chain seq x y z
N ALA A 1 -6.72 -9.87 14.97
CA ALA A 1 -7.73 -10.79 14.39
C ALA A 1 -7.72 -10.74 12.86
N LEU A 2 -7.95 -9.57 12.25
CA LEU A 2 -8.12 -9.41 10.80
C LEU A 2 -6.95 -9.88 9.93
N TYR A 3 -5.71 -9.77 10.40
CA TYR A 3 -4.53 -10.33 9.71
C TYR A 3 -4.57 -11.86 9.53
N LYS A 4 -5.40 -12.58 10.30
CA LYS A 4 -5.58 -14.03 10.16
C LYS A 4 -6.64 -14.39 9.11
N LEU A 5 -7.38 -13.41 8.60
CA LEU A 5 -8.38 -13.61 7.55
C LEU A 5 -7.73 -13.48 6.16
N PRO A 6 -8.16 -14.27 5.17
CA PRO A 6 -7.68 -14.14 3.80
C PRO A 6 -7.96 -12.73 3.28
N SER A 7 -7.08 -12.23 2.41
CA SER A 7 -7.33 -11.00 1.68
C SER A 7 -8.33 -11.27 0.55
N LEU A 8 -9.29 -10.36 0.40
CA LEU A 8 -10.27 -10.34 -0.66
C LEU A 8 -9.97 -9.18 -1.60
N LYS A 9 -9.85 -9.50 -2.89
CA LYS A 9 -9.78 -8.51 -3.95
C LYS A 9 -11.16 -8.36 -4.58
N SER A 10 -11.76 -7.19 -4.43
CA SER A 10 -13.07 -6.88 -4.99
C SER A 10 -13.29 -5.37 -5.06
N THR A 11 -14.40 -4.94 -5.67
CA THR A 11 -14.88 -3.56 -5.55
C THR A 11 -15.83 -3.50 -4.36
N VAL A 12 -15.54 -2.60 -3.42
CA VAL A 12 -16.35 -2.37 -2.24
C VAL A 12 -16.85 -0.94 -2.20
N TRP A 13 -17.94 -0.74 -1.48
CA TRP A 13 -18.66 0.52 -1.39
C TRP A 13 -18.69 0.99 0.05
N ARG A 14 -18.47 2.30 0.22
CA ARG A 14 -18.61 2.96 1.52
C ARG A 14 -19.35 4.27 1.33
N GLY A 15 -20.42 4.46 2.07
CA GLY A 15 -21.15 5.72 2.09
C GLY A 15 -20.86 6.54 3.35
N VAL A 16 -20.79 7.85 3.20
CA VAL A 16 -20.73 8.81 4.31
C VAL A 16 -21.63 10.02 4.04
N HIS A 17 -22.09 10.67 5.12
CA HIS A 17 -22.79 11.96 5.03
C HIS A 17 -21.78 13.09 4.85
N GLY A 18 -22.13 14.11 4.06
CA GLY A 18 -21.27 15.24 3.71
C GLY A 18 -20.60 15.11 2.33
N ASN A 19 -20.07 16.23 1.84
CA ASN A 19 -19.26 16.29 0.63
C ASN A 19 -17.79 16.23 1.04
N LEU A 20 -17.10 15.17 0.64
CA LEU A 20 -15.66 15.02 0.89
C LEU A 20 -14.81 15.25 -0.36
N SER A 21 -15.38 15.70 -1.48
CA SER A 21 -14.68 15.76 -2.77
C SER A 21 -13.37 16.55 -2.71
N ASP A 22 -13.34 17.64 -1.93
CA ASP A 22 -12.16 18.51 -1.81
C ASP A 22 -11.03 17.90 -0.96
N GLU A 23 -11.30 16.81 -0.22
CA GLU A 23 -10.28 16.09 0.55
C GLU A 23 -9.54 15.04 -0.29
N TYR A 24 -10.01 14.76 -1.51
CA TYR A 24 -9.52 13.68 -2.37
C TYR A 24 -9.04 14.24 -3.72
N ASP A 25 -8.09 15.16 -3.67
CA ASP A 25 -7.34 15.63 -4.84
C ASP A 25 -6.09 14.79 -5.10
N ASP A 26 -5.50 14.24 -4.03
CA ASP A 26 -4.25 13.49 -4.05
C ASP A 26 -4.42 12.08 -3.47
N ASP A 27 -3.48 11.21 -3.84
CA ASP A 27 -3.33 9.89 -3.24
C ASP A 27 -3.00 10.01 -1.75
N HIS A 28 -3.54 9.10 -0.93
CA HIS A 28 -3.44 9.22 0.51
C HIS A 28 -3.43 7.87 1.23
N ILE A 29 -3.09 7.94 2.51
CA ILE A 29 -3.12 6.82 3.43
C ILE A 29 -4.44 6.85 4.20
N TRP A 30 -5.16 5.74 4.16
CA TRP A 30 -6.39 5.54 4.91
C TRP A 30 -6.06 4.98 6.29
N TRP A 31 -5.99 5.86 7.29
CA TRP A 31 -5.50 5.51 8.61
C TRP A 31 -6.46 4.69 9.47
N GLY A 32 -7.77 4.78 9.21
CA GLY A 32 -8.79 4.11 10.01
C GLY A 32 -9.12 2.70 9.52
N PHE A 33 -9.69 1.87 10.39
CA PHE A 33 -10.52 0.76 9.91
C PHE A 33 -11.76 1.33 9.25
N SER A 34 -12.23 0.71 8.17
CA SER A 34 -13.46 1.14 7.52
C SER A 34 -14.29 -0.03 7.07
N SER A 35 -15.54 -0.04 7.55
CA SER A 35 -16.57 -0.96 7.10
C SER A 35 -17.09 -0.52 5.73
N CYS A 36 -17.16 -1.49 4.83
CA CYS A 36 -17.60 -1.37 3.45
C CYS A 36 -18.50 -2.57 3.13
N THR A 37 -19.18 -2.52 1.99
CA THR A 37 -19.99 -3.63 1.49
C THR A 37 -19.63 -3.97 0.05
N GLU A 38 -19.75 -5.24 -0.34
CA GLU A 38 -19.69 -5.62 -1.77
C GLU A 38 -21.01 -5.32 -2.52
N SER A 39 -22.10 -5.03 -1.82
CA SER A 39 -23.43 -4.84 -2.41
C SER A 39 -23.83 -3.38 -2.39
N LEU A 40 -23.87 -2.77 -3.59
CA LEU A 40 -24.30 -1.38 -3.75
C LEU A 40 -25.76 -1.18 -3.33
N GLU A 41 -26.59 -2.21 -3.48
CA GLU A 41 -28.02 -2.20 -3.13
C GLU A 41 -28.26 -1.88 -1.65
N ILE A 42 -27.32 -2.23 -0.78
CA ILE A 42 -27.44 -2.02 0.67
C ILE A 42 -27.00 -0.60 1.05
N MET A 43 -26.24 0.10 0.20
CA MET A 43 -25.78 1.46 0.49
C MET A 43 -26.91 2.46 0.72
N GLU A 44 -28.07 2.24 0.12
CA GLU A 44 -29.25 3.05 0.40
C GLU A 44 -29.62 3.04 1.90
N GLN A 45 -29.42 1.92 2.59
CA GLN A 45 -29.72 1.79 4.03
C GLN A 45 -28.71 2.54 4.91
N PHE A 46 -27.50 2.79 4.41
CA PHE A 46 -26.42 3.41 5.18
C PHE A 46 -26.31 4.93 4.96
N VAL A 47 -26.52 5.41 3.74
CA VAL A 47 -26.43 6.86 3.40
C VAL A 47 -27.73 7.48 2.90
N GLY A 48 -28.79 6.68 2.72
CA GLY A 48 -30.07 7.18 2.25
C GLY A 48 -30.05 7.66 0.79
N LYS A 49 -31.15 8.30 0.40
CA LYS A 49 -31.40 8.81 -0.97
C LYS A 49 -31.27 10.33 -1.10
N SER A 50 -31.13 11.05 0.00
CA SER A 50 -31.20 12.51 0.04
C SER A 50 -30.17 13.11 1.00
N GLY A 51 -29.97 14.43 0.91
CA GLY A 51 -28.95 15.14 1.66
C GLY A 51 -27.56 15.00 1.05
N VAL A 52 -26.66 15.90 1.45
CA VAL A 52 -25.26 15.92 1.02
C VAL A 52 -24.58 14.63 1.46
N ARG A 53 -24.07 13.85 0.52
CA ARG A 53 -23.47 12.54 0.78
C ARG A 53 -22.38 12.20 -0.23
N THR A 54 -21.42 11.42 0.23
CA THR A 54 -20.31 10.91 -0.58
C THR A 54 -20.35 9.38 -0.59
N LEU A 55 -20.31 8.80 -1.78
CA LEU A 55 -20.16 7.36 -2.01
C LEU A 55 -18.76 7.07 -2.54
N PHE A 56 -18.03 6.24 -1.82
CA PHE A 56 -16.76 5.71 -2.26
C PHE A 56 -16.98 4.42 -3.04
N SER A 57 -16.41 4.36 -4.25
CA SER A 57 -16.19 3.12 -4.99
C SER A 57 -14.72 2.75 -4.84
N ILE A 58 -14.43 1.61 -4.23
CA ILE A 58 -13.06 1.27 -3.82
C ILE A 58 -12.67 -0.07 -4.43
N GLU A 59 -11.70 -0.07 -5.34
CA GLU A 59 -11.05 -1.30 -5.79
C GLU A 59 -10.01 -1.73 -4.74
N CYS A 60 -10.37 -2.65 -3.83
CA CYS A 60 -9.46 -3.13 -2.80
C CYS A 60 -8.75 -4.42 -3.21
N ILE A 61 -7.54 -4.63 -2.68
CA ILE A 61 -6.75 -5.87 -2.80
C ILE A 61 -6.59 -6.58 -1.45
N ASN A 62 -6.69 -5.85 -0.32
CA ASN A 62 -6.53 -6.41 1.03
C ASN A 62 -7.79 -6.31 1.91
N GLY A 63 -8.97 -6.22 1.28
CA GLY A 63 -10.24 -6.26 2.00
C GLY A 63 -10.38 -7.53 2.84
N LYS A 64 -11.02 -7.44 4.01
CA LYS A 64 -11.24 -8.56 4.92
C LYS A 64 -12.72 -8.87 5.01
N ASP A 65 -13.12 -9.99 4.41
CA ASP A 65 -14.47 -10.51 4.53
C ASP A 65 -14.73 -10.93 5.98
N ILE A 66 -15.61 -10.19 6.65
CA ILE A 66 -16.04 -10.49 8.01
C ILE A 66 -17.48 -10.97 8.08
N ARG A 67 -18.12 -11.27 6.94
CA ARG A 67 -19.46 -11.88 6.90
C ARG A 67 -19.57 -13.10 7.83
N PRO A 68 -18.60 -14.04 7.89
CA PRO A 68 -18.70 -15.18 8.82
C PRO A 68 -18.73 -14.78 10.30
N HIS A 69 -18.25 -13.60 10.64
CA HIS A 69 -18.12 -13.08 12.01
C HIS A 69 -19.11 -11.96 12.36
N SER A 70 -19.78 -11.35 11.37
CA SER A 70 -20.73 -10.25 11.57
C SER A 70 -22.10 -10.75 12.05
N PHE A 71 -22.81 -9.94 12.85
CA PHE A 71 -24.20 -10.23 13.23
C PHE A 71 -25.15 -10.05 12.03
N TYR A 72 -24.87 -9.05 11.18
CA TYR A 72 -25.68 -8.70 10.01
C TYR A 72 -25.12 -9.32 8.73
N LYS A 73 -25.31 -10.64 8.57
CA LYS A 73 -24.76 -11.41 7.43
C LYS A 73 -25.12 -10.85 6.04
N LYS A 74 -26.28 -10.20 5.94
CA LYS A 74 -26.80 -9.65 4.69
C LYS A 74 -26.09 -8.38 4.24
N GLU A 75 -25.32 -7.70 5.10
CA GLU A 75 -24.63 -6.46 4.71
C GLU A 75 -23.42 -6.68 3.81
N HIS A 76 -23.04 -7.94 3.57
CA HIS A 76 -21.84 -8.31 2.82
C HIS A 76 -20.59 -7.55 3.28
N GLU A 77 -20.42 -7.44 4.60
CA GLU A 77 -19.45 -6.55 5.23
C GLU A 77 -17.99 -6.96 4.95
N ILE A 78 -17.23 -6.02 4.38
CA ILE A 78 -15.79 -6.08 4.14
C ILE A 78 -15.11 -4.97 4.94
N LEU A 79 -14.11 -5.32 5.73
CA LEU A 79 -13.27 -4.34 6.42
C LEU A 79 -12.03 -4.01 5.62
N LEU A 80 -11.80 -2.72 5.39
CA LEU A 80 -10.52 -2.18 4.97
C LEU A 80 -9.61 -2.01 6.20
N LEU A 81 -8.34 -2.34 6.03
CA LEU A 81 -7.34 -2.21 7.08
C LEU A 81 -6.82 -0.76 7.19
N PRO A 82 -6.38 -0.31 8.38
CA PRO A 82 -5.69 0.96 8.54
C PRO A 82 -4.35 0.94 7.80
N GLY A 83 -3.85 2.12 7.46
CA GLY A 83 -2.59 2.28 6.74
C GLY A 83 -2.65 1.83 5.28
N THR A 84 -3.85 1.61 4.74
CA THR A 84 -4.04 1.23 3.33
C THR A 84 -3.78 2.44 2.44
N TYR A 85 -2.99 2.28 1.38
CA TYR A 85 -2.70 3.36 0.46
C TYR A 85 -3.66 3.33 -0.73
N PHE A 86 -4.34 4.44 -0.97
CA PHE A 86 -5.29 4.58 -2.06
C PHE A 86 -4.84 5.64 -3.06
N ARG A 87 -4.92 5.26 -4.33
CA ARG A 87 -4.86 6.20 -5.44
C ARG A 87 -6.24 6.78 -5.70
N VAL A 88 -6.33 8.09 -5.85
CA VAL A 88 -7.57 8.74 -6.34
C VAL A 88 -7.63 8.56 -7.84
N ILE A 89 -8.66 7.87 -8.32
CA ILE A 89 -8.83 7.57 -9.75
C ILE A 89 -9.70 8.62 -10.41
N SER A 90 -10.83 8.96 -9.80
CA SER A 90 -11.74 9.98 -10.32
C SER A 90 -12.70 10.46 -9.25
N LYS A 91 -13.27 11.64 -9.49
CA LYS A 91 -14.40 12.21 -8.74
C LYS A 91 -15.53 12.51 -9.71
N TRP A 92 -16.77 12.28 -9.29
CA TRP A 92 -17.95 12.53 -10.11
C TRP A 92 -19.13 12.98 -9.24
N SER A 93 -19.89 13.97 -9.68
CA SER A 93 -21.14 14.39 -9.02
C SER A 93 -22.31 14.17 -9.99
N PRO A 94 -22.95 13.00 -9.95
CA PRO A 94 -24.00 12.63 -10.91
C PRO A 94 -25.35 13.30 -10.64
N ALA A 95 -25.58 13.77 -9.43
CA ALA A 95 -26.84 14.35 -8.99
C ALA A 95 -26.57 15.41 -7.91
N ILE A 96 -27.58 16.25 -7.67
CA ILE A 96 -27.52 17.21 -6.56
C ILE A 96 -27.24 16.46 -5.25
N ASP A 97 -26.32 17.02 -4.46
CA ASP A 97 -25.94 16.52 -3.15
C ASP A 97 -25.34 15.09 -3.13
N LEU A 98 -25.01 14.51 -4.29
CA LEU A 98 -24.36 13.22 -4.40
C LEU A 98 -22.98 13.37 -5.04
N TYR A 99 -21.97 12.92 -4.31
CA TYR A 99 -20.58 12.88 -4.75
C TYR A 99 -20.10 11.44 -4.76
N ILE A 100 -19.37 11.06 -5.81
CA ILE A 100 -18.77 9.75 -5.97
C ILE A 100 -17.27 9.93 -6.08
N ILE A 101 -16.53 9.20 -5.25
CA ILE A 101 -15.06 9.19 -5.26
C ILE A 101 -14.63 7.76 -5.56
N HIS A 102 -13.88 7.58 -6.65
CA HIS A 102 -13.34 6.30 -7.06
C HIS A 102 -11.89 6.18 -6.60
N LEU A 103 -11.64 5.18 -5.77
CA LEU A 103 -10.33 4.87 -5.21
C LEU A 103 -9.85 3.50 -5.68
N ARG A 104 -8.53 3.36 -5.78
CA ARG A 104 -7.89 2.06 -6.02
C ARG A 104 -6.81 1.82 -4.98
N GLU A 105 -6.89 0.70 -4.28
CA GLU A 105 -5.83 0.26 -3.40
C GLU A 105 -4.60 -0.08 -4.23
N THR A 106 -3.45 0.47 -3.83
CA THR A 106 -2.17 0.16 -4.45
C THR A 106 -1.12 -0.09 -3.38
N PRO A 107 -0.04 -0.85 -3.69
CA PRO A 107 1.08 -0.97 -2.77
C PRO A 107 1.59 0.41 -2.36
N ALA A 108 1.70 0.63 -1.05
CA ALA A 108 2.22 1.87 -0.51
C ALA A 108 3.67 2.09 -0.99
N PRO A 109 4.09 3.35 -1.28
CA PRO A 109 5.47 3.65 -1.66
C PRO A 109 6.52 3.21 -0.60
N ARG A 110 6.08 3.12 0.65
CA ARG A 110 6.83 2.58 1.78
C ARG A 110 5.87 1.96 2.80
N PRO A 111 6.31 1.02 3.65
CA PRO A 111 5.48 0.52 4.73
C PRO A 111 5.17 1.65 5.73
N TYR A 112 3.88 1.81 6.06
CA TYR A 112 3.41 2.78 7.05
C TYR A 112 2.97 2.14 8.37
N LEU A 113 2.58 0.87 8.33
CA LEU A 113 2.25 0.05 9.50
C LEU A 113 2.95 -1.30 9.37
N GLU A 114 3.57 -1.74 10.45
CA GLU A 114 4.17 -3.07 10.52
C GLU A 114 3.08 -4.13 10.77
N PRO A 115 3.13 -5.27 10.06
CA PRO A 115 2.24 -6.39 10.36
C PRO A 115 2.46 -6.89 11.80
N PRO A 116 1.40 -7.19 12.57
CA PRO A 116 1.49 -7.59 13.97
C PRO A 116 2.15 -8.97 14.18
N PHE A 117 2.29 -9.76 13.11
CA PHE A 117 3.05 -11.00 13.09
C PHE A 117 4.06 -10.80 11.97
N GLY A 118 5.32 -10.52 12.34
CA GLY A 118 6.35 -10.07 11.40
C GLY A 118 6.31 -10.86 10.09
N SER A 119 6.37 -10.16 8.96
CA SER A 119 6.57 -10.82 7.68
C SER A 119 7.95 -11.47 7.73
N THR A 120 8.03 -12.79 7.86
CA THR A 120 9.25 -13.51 7.49
C THR A 120 9.42 -13.36 5.98
N LEU A 121 9.95 -12.22 5.54
CA LEU A 121 10.61 -12.14 4.25
C LEU A 121 11.84 -13.05 4.38
N PRO A 122 12.03 -14.04 3.49
CA PRO A 122 13.25 -14.83 3.50
C PRO A 122 14.43 -13.87 3.41
N ASN A 123 15.33 -13.97 4.39
CA ASN A 123 16.56 -13.18 4.48
C ASN A 123 17.25 -13.14 3.12
N THR A 124 17.21 -12.00 2.42
CA THR A 124 18.23 -11.69 1.44
C THR A 124 19.52 -11.48 2.25
N PRO A 125 20.61 -12.21 1.97
CA PRO A 125 21.87 -11.98 2.67
C PRO A 125 22.30 -10.54 2.43
N VAL A 126 22.34 -9.75 3.51
CA VAL A 126 23.01 -8.45 3.55
C VAL A 126 24.47 -8.73 3.18
N SER A 127 24.88 -8.29 1.99
CA SER A 127 26.27 -8.28 1.59
C SER A 127 26.97 -7.18 2.39
N THR A 128 27.64 -7.59 3.46
CA THR A 128 28.59 -6.73 4.17
C THR A 128 29.74 -6.39 3.20
N PRO A 129 30.09 -5.11 2.98
CA PRO A 129 31.30 -4.79 2.25
C PRO A 129 32.51 -5.27 3.05
N SER A 130 33.33 -6.13 2.45
CA SER A 130 34.59 -6.59 3.04
C SER A 130 35.62 -5.44 3.04
N PRO A 131 36.46 -5.30 4.08
CA PRO A 131 37.50 -4.28 4.10
C PRO A 131 38.57 -4.54 3.03
N PRO A 132 39.23 -3.50 2.50
CA PRO A 132 40.24 -3.65 1.46
C PRO A 132 41.47 -4.37 2.00
N THR A 133 41.85 -5.47 1.33
CA THR A 133 43.10 -6.19 1.56
C THR A 133 44.27 -5.41 0.95
N THR A 134 45.16 -4.91 1.80
CA THR A 134 46.46 -4.35 1.39
C THR A 134 47.37 -5.49 0.95
N ASN A 135 47.72 -5.52 -0.34
CA ASN A 135 48.75 -6.43 -0.85
C ASN A 135 50.13 -5.92 -0.44
N THR A 136 50.76 -6.61 0.51
CA THR A 136 52.20 -6.54 0.75
C THR A 136 52.87 -7.59 -0.12
N SER A 137 53.61 -7.16 -1.13
CA SER A 137 54.58 -8.01 -1.84
C SER A 137 55.99 -7.49 -1.58
N THR A 138 56.74 -8.34 -0.92
CA THR A 138 58.14 -8.31 -0.49
C THR A 138 58.68 -9.61 -1.11
N ILE A 139 59.85 -9.77 -1.73
CA ILE A 139 61.07 -8.99 -1.93
C ILE A 139 61.89 -9.79 -2.97
N GLU A 140 62.88 -9.15 -3.60
CA GLU A 140 64.05 -9.77 -4.27
C GLU A 140 63.79 -10.81 -5.36
N ASP A 141 63.97 -10.41 -6.62
CA ASP A 141 64.79 -11.23 -7.52
C ASP A 141 65.44 -10.39 -8.63
N LEU A 142 66.77 -10.42 -8.61
CA LEU A 142 67.73 -10.19 -9.69
C LEU A 142 67.92 -8.77 -10.25
N GLN A 143 68.89 -8.09 -9.64
CA GLN A 143 69.94 -7.40 -10.40
C GLN A 143 70.50 -8.33 -11.51
N LYS A 144 70.56 -7.84 -12.75
CA LYS A 144 71.66 -8.10 -13.68
C LYS A 144 71.64 -7.12 -14.86
N SER A 145 72.68 -6.27 -14.89
CA SER A 145 73.43 -5.69 -16.03
C SER A 145 72.63 -5.12 -17.22
N SER A 146 72.88 -3.91 -17.74
CA SER A 146 74.18 -3.38 -18.17
C SER A 146 74.07 -1.89 -18.56
N THR A 147 75.20 -1.20 -18.48
CA THR A 147 75.52 0.22 -18.67
C THR A 147 75.44 0.76 -20.13
N ILE A 148 75.53 2.10 -20.26
CA ILE A 148 76.00 2.96 -21.41
C ILE A 148 74.87 3.42 -22.37
N SER A 149 74.71 4.70 -22.80
CA SER A 149 75.63 5.82 -23.03
C SER A 149 74.94 7.20 -23.00
N MET A 150 75.72 8.26 -22.80
CA MET A 150 75.40 9.70 -22.93
C MET A 150 75.19 10.16 -24.39
N LYS A 151 74.15 11.00 -24.60
CA LYS A 151 74.07 12.34 -25.27
C LYS A 151 74.77 12.61 -26.63
N PRO A 152 74.33 13.62 -27.44
CA PRO A 152 74.02 15.02 -27.06
C PRO A 152 72.55 15.39 -26.88
#